data_AF-A0AAW6VS28-F1
#
_entry.id   AF-A0AAW6VS28-F1
#
_cell.length_a   1.000
_cell.length_b   1.000
_cell.length_c   1.000
_cell.angle_alpha   90.00
_cell.angle_beta   90.00
_cell.angle_gamma   90.00
#
_symmetry.space_group_name_H-M   'P 1'
#
loop_
_entity.id
_entity.type
_entity.pdbx_description
1 polymer ?
#
loop_
_entity_poly.entity_id
_entity_poly.type
_entity_poly.pdbx_seq_one_letter_code
_entity_poly.pdbx_strand_id
1 'polypeptide(L)' 'MEDKFIQKKEILQYIGVGKTKLDVIIKSGTFVKPIPIEGFTYPLYSASEIIEWMNNQKKKRNGNEELKK' A
#
# COMPACT_ATOMS: atom_id res chain seq x y z
N MET A 1 -9.88 12.28 -7.53
CA MET A 1 -8.49 12.12 -7.95
C MET A 1 -8.47 11.11 -9.07
N GLU A 2 -7.76 11.38 -10.16
CA GLU A 2 -7.51 10.36 -11.19
C GLU A 2 -6.58 9.29 -10.61
N ASP A 3 -7.01 8.04 -10.71
CA ASP A 3 -6.19 6.93 -10.24
C ASP A 3 -5.01 6.69 -11.18
N LYS A 4 -3.84 6.39 -10.60
CA LYS A 4 -2.62 6.13 -11.37
C LYS A 4 -2.04 4.79 -10.96
N PHE A 5 -1.56 4.05 -11.95
CA PHE A 5 -0.80 2.84 -11.71
C PHE A 5 0.65 3.18 -11.39
N ILE A 6 1.13 2.70 -10.25
CA ILE A 6 2.51 2.88 -9.81
C ILE A 6 3.19 1.54 -9.59
N GLN A 7 4.51 1.52 -9.80
CA GLN A 7 5.32 0.33 -9.59
C GLN A 7 5.75 0.17 -8.14
N LYS A 8 6.08 -1.05 -7.72
CA LYS A 8 6.64 -1.34 -6.38
C LYS A 8 7.81 -0.42 -5.98
N LYS A 9 8.65 0.01 -6.93
CA LYS A 9 9.75 0.95 -6.67
C LYS A 9 9.24 2.32 -6.23
N GLU A 10 8.17 2.82 -6.84
CA GLU A 10 7.55 4.08 -6.45
C GLU A 10 6.86 3.96 -5.10
N ILE A 11 6.21 2.82 -4.83
CA ILE A 11 5.62 2.53 -3.51
C ILE A 11 6.67 2.62 -2.40
N LEU A 12 7.88 2.13 -2.64
CA LEU A 12 8.98 2.24 -1.68
C LEU A 12 9.33 3.69 -1.37
N GLN A 13 9.36 4.56 -2.38
CA GLN A 13 9.57 5.99 -2.18
C GLN A 13 8.37 6.67 -1.52
N TYR A 14 7.15 6.21 -1.85
CA TYR A 14 5.90 6.78 -1.37
C TYR A 14 5.66 6.52 0.12
N ILE A 15 5.91 5.29 0.58
CA ILE A 15 5.70 4.87 1.98
C ILE A 15 6.99 5.07 2.80
N GLY A 16 8.15 5.16 2.16
CA GLY A 16 9.43 5.35 2.85
C GLY A 16 9.90 4.12 3.64
N VAL A 17 9.47 2.92 3.24
CA VAL A 17 9.84 1.66 3.91
C VAL A 17 10.93 0.92 3.16
N GLY A 18 11.76 0.16 3.89
CA GLY A 18 12.76 -0.71 3.27
C GLY A 18 12.13 -1.80 2.40
N LYS A 19 12.81 -2.16 1.30
CA LYS A 19 12.36 -3.17 0.32
C LYS A 19 11.92 -4.48 0.97
N THR A 20 12.66 -4.95 1.97
CA THR A 20 12.36 -6.18 2.71
C THR A 20 11.03 -6.09 3.46
N LYS A 21 10.77 -4.96 4.14
CA LYS A 21 9.51 -4.78 4.88
C LYS A 21 8.32 -4.68 3.93
N LEU A 22 8.47 -3.97 2.80
CA LEU A 22 7.41 -3.91 1.81
C LEU A 22 7.09 -5.31 1.26
N ASP A 23 8.12 -6.13 0.99
CA ASP A 23 7.93 -7.50 0.52
C ASP A 23 7.16 -8.37 1.53
N VAL A 24 7.50 -8.25 2.82
CA VAL A 24 6.79 -8.94 3.91
C VAL A 24 5.34 -8.47 3.99
N ILE A 25 5.09 -7.16 3.90
CA ILE A 25 3.74 -6.59 3.97
C ILE A 25 2.87 -7.04 2.78
N ILE A 26 3.45 -7.06 1.57
CA ILE A 26 2.80 -7.59 0.36
C ILE A 26 2.49 -9.09 0.54
N LYS A 27 3.46 -9.88 0.99
CA LYS A 27 3.29 -11.33 1.23
C LYS A 27 2.31 -11.65 2.35
N SER A 28 2.19 -10.78 3.35
CA SER A 28 1.25 -10.92 4.46
C SER A 28 -0.21 -10.80 4.01
N GLY A 29 -0.47 -10.39 2.76
CA GLY A 29 -1.83 -10.21 2.22
C GLY A 29 -2.59 -9.03 2.82
N THR A 30 -1.95 -8.25 3.70
CA THR A 30 -2.53 -7.06 4.35
C THR A 30 -2.28 -5.79 3.54
N PHE A 31 -1.57 -5.90 2.41
CA PHE A 31 -1.31 -4.80 1.48
C PHE A 31 -2.22 -4.85 0.27
N VAL A 32 -2.16 -3.78 -0.53
CA VAL A 32 -2.82 -3.66 -1.83
C VAL A 32 -2.41 -4.79 -2.76
N LYS A 33 -3.37 -5.33 -3.50
CA LYS A 33 -3.10 -6.42 -4.44
C LYS A 33 -2.42 -5.89 -5.71
N PRO A 34 -1.43 -6.62 -6.24
CA PRO A 34 -0.86 -6.28 -7.53
C PRO A 34 -1.89 -6.52 -8.64
N ILE A 35 -1.92 -5.61 -9.61
CA ILE A 35 -2.74 -5.66 -10.82
C ILE A 35 -1.83 -6.15 -11.95
N PRO A 36 -2.02 -7.40 -12.44
CA PRO A 36 -1.33 -7.87 -13.63
C PRO A 36 -1.93 -7.18 -14.86
N ILE A 37 -1.07 -6.60 -15.70
CA ILE A 37 -1.47 -6.03 -16.98
C ILE A 37 -0.77 -6.83 -18.08
N GLU A 38 -1.54 -7.32 -19.05
CA GLU A 38 -0.99 -8.06 -20.18
C GLU A 38 0.01 -7.18 -20.96
N GLY A 39 1.18 -7.73 -21.27
CA GLY A 39 2.29 -7.00 -21.89
C GLY A 39 3.18 -6.22 -20.91
N PHE A 40 2.89 -6.24 -19.60
CA PHE A 40 3.74 -5.65 -18.56
C PHE A 40 4.40 -6.73 -17.70
N THR A 41 5.73 -6.72 -17.64
CA THR A 41 6.52 -7.70 -16.87
C THR A 41 6.44 -7.48 -15.36
N TYR A 42 6.07 -6.28 -14.91
CA TYR A 42 6.06 -5.92 -13.48
C TYR A 42 4.64 -5.70 -12.97
N PRO A 43 4.31 -6.19 -11.77
CA PRO A 43 3.02 -5.92 -11.14
C PRO A 43 2.89 -4.42 -10.83
N LEU A 44 1.74 -3.87 -11.21
CA LEU A 44 1.36 -2.49 -10.94
C LEU A 44 0.39 -2.44 -9.77
N TYR A 45 0.25 -1.26 -9.17
CA TYR A 45 -0.62 -1.03 -8.02
C TYR A 45 -1.37 0.27 -8.22
N SER A 46 -2.62 0.32 -7.79
CA SER A 46 -3.40 1.56 -7.75
C SER A 46 -2.83 2.49 -6.68
N ALA A 47 -2.50 3.73 -7.06
CA ALA A 47 -2.06 4.75 -6.13
C ALA A 47 -3.16 5.06 -5.09
N SER A 48 -4.43 5.08 -5.50
CA SER A 48 -5.55 5.36 -4.60
C SER A 48 -5.70 4.28 -3.54
N GLU A 49 -5.59 2.99 -3.91
CA GLU A 49 -5.66 1.90 -2.94
C GLU A 49 -4.51 1.96 -1.91
N ILE A 50 -3.31 2.40 -2.33
CA ILE A 50 -2.17 2.57 -1.42
C ILE A 50 -2.43 3.72 -0.43
N ILE A 51 -2.98 4.84 -0.91
CA ILE A 51 -3.37 5.97 -0.07
C ILE A 51 -4.45 5.54 0.92
N GLU A 52 -5.46 4.77 0.47
CA GLU A 52 -6.47 4.19 1.36
C GLU A 52 -5.85 3.27 2.40
N TRP A 53 -4.93 2.39 2.00
CA TRP A 53 -4.21 1.53 2.93
C TRP A 53 -3.48 2.34 4.00
N MET A 54 -2.75 3.40 3.60
CA MET A 54 -2.06 4.30 4.54
C MET A 54 -3.05 4.99 5.49
N ASN A 55 -4.19 5.46 4.97
CA ASN A 55 -5.23 6.07 5.78
C ASN A 55 -5.84 5.07 6.77
N ASN A 56 -6.03 3.82 6.37
CA ASN A 56 -6.50 2.76 7.26
C ASN A 56 -5.48 2.46 8.37
N GLN A 57 -4.17 2.49 8.09
CA GLN A 57 -3.15 2.38 9.14
C GLN A 57 -3.20 3.57 10.11
N LYS A 58 -3.39 4.79 9.61
CA LYS A 58 -3.56 6.00 10.45
C LYS A 58 -4.83 5.90 11.31
N LYS A 59 -5.94 5.44 10.74
CA LYS A 59 -7.20 5.20 11.46
C LYS A 59 -7.06 4.12 12.53
N LYS A 60 -6.32 3.04 12.28
CA LYS A 60 -6.02 2.02 13.29
C LYS A 60 -5.19 2.59 14.46
N ARG A 61 -4.26 3.50 14.17
CA ARG A 61 -3.54 4.23 15.22
C ARG A 61 -4.48 5.10 16.06
N ASN A 62 -5.28 5.94 15.42
CA ASN A 62 -6.13 6.92 16.11
C ASN A 62 -7.37 6.27 16.75
N GLY A 63 -7.98 5.28 16.11
CA GLY A 63 -9.16 4.56 16.61
C GLY A 63 -8.87 3.62 17.78
N ASN A 64 -7.60 3.41 18.13
CA ASN A 64 -7.20 2.72 19.37
C ASN A 64 -7.18 3.66 20.59
N GLU A 65 -7.40 4.97 20.41
CA GLU A 65 -7.59 5.92 21.53
C GLU A 65 -9.03 5.95 22.06
N GLU A 66 -10.02 5.43 21.33
CA GLU A 66 -11.44 5.48 21.74
C GLU A 66 -11.89 4.30 22.61
N LEU A 67 -11.06 3.27 22.78
CA LEU A 67 -11.31 2.12 23.68
C LEU A 67 -10.66 2.29 25.07
N LYS A 68 -10.18 3.49 25.41
CA LYS A 68 -9.57 3.83 26.71
C LYS A 68 -10.23 5.00 27.44
N LYS A 69 -11.47 5.35 27.11
CA LYS A 69 -12.26 6.32 27.90
C LYS A 69 -13.47 5.65 28.53
#